data_AF-A0A6G1LEG3-F1
#
_entry.id   AF-A0A6G1LEG3-F1
#
_cell.length_a   1.000
_cell.length_b   1.000
_cell.length_c   1.000
_cell.angle_alpha   90.00
_cell.angle_beta   90.00
_cell.angle_gamma   90.00
#
_symmetry.space_group_name_H-M   'P 1'
#
loop_
_entity.id
_entity.type
_entity.pdbx_description
1 polymer ?
#
loop_
_entity_poly.entity_id
_entity_poly.type
_entity_poly.pdbx_seq_one_letter_code
_entity_poly.pdbx_strand_id
1 'polypeptide(L)'
;MLFTLPASGVRFCHTSRWSLLEPASPLRFGLVSRVYHESFAFDKWRVPNPLLEYYTSPPSELLRPPLINRQFYLEDMPVFFGTNNFYFDVPSTMYKFLARISTERKQHIRQISFVHHNVISIWTPAACRQLHRQLQSLPGLRRLNISIDEQDWLTKVNKERNERQRARCGEGPIEMYTELTNMPGIKELMELGGLDEVNFHGNCAATEQLLKSNMLKSMAEKKAEAANRE
;
A
#
# COMPACT_ATOMS: atom_id res chain seq x y z
N MET A 1 22.23 -24.63 -4.01
CA MET A 1 20.78 -24.38 -4.21
C MET A 1 20.60 -22.93 -4.60
N LEU A 2 20.29 -22.67 -5.87
CA LEU A 2 20.04 -21.34 -6.41
C LEU A 2 18.55 -21.01 -6.27
N PHE A 3 18.22 -19.96 -5.52
CA PHE A 3 16.87 -19.41 -5.45
C PHE A 3 16.77 -18.20 -6.38
N THR A 4 16.01 -18.35 -7.47
CA THR A 4 15.57 -17.25 -8.34
C THR A 4 14.37 -16.54 -7.73
N LEU A 5 14.43 -15.21 -7.57
CA LEU A 5 13.36 -14.36 -7.02
C LEU A 5 12.52 -13.71 -8.15
N PRO A 6 11.18 -13.55 -7.99
CA PRO A 6 10.34 -12.88 -8.98
C PRO A 6 10.31 -11.34 -8.78
N ALA A 7 10.31 -10.64 -9.91
CA ALA A 7 10.18 -9.19 -10.08
C ALA A 7 8.76 -8.67 -9.71
N SER A 8 8.65 -7.49 -9.07
CA SER A 8 7.38 -6.75 -8.95
C SER A 8 7.62 -5.27 -8.65
N GLY A 9 6.93 -4.40 -9.40
CA GLY A 9 7.15 -2.96 -9.47
C GLY A 9 6.50 -2.14 -8.35
N VAL A 10 7.22 -1.10 -7.94
CA VAL A 10 6.73 0.05 -7.17
C VAL A 10 6.57 1.18 -8.18
N ARG A 11 5.38 1.77 -8.31
CA ARG A 11 5.20 2.98 -9.10
C ARG A 11 5.45 4.19 -8.20
N PHE A 12 6.48 4.95 -8.49
CA PHE A 12 6.46 6.38 -8.23
C PHE A 12 5.67 7.03 -9.37
N CYS A 13 4.87 8.05 -9.10
CA CYS A 13 4.22 8.78 -10.18
C CYS A 13 5.28 9.54 -11.01
N HIS A 14 5.82 8.90 -12.05
CA HIS A 14 6.25 9.51 -13.30
C HIS A 14 6.32 8.46 -14.43
N THR A 15 5.94 8.86 -15.64
CA THR A 15 5.65 8.04 -16.84
C THR A 15 6.88 7.72 -17.72
N SER A 16 6.85 6.51 -18.32
CA SER A 16 7.51 6.04 -19.57
C SER A 16 8.87 5.30 -19.51
N ARG A 17 9.02 4.42 -20.52
CA ARG A 17 9.76 3.12 -20.69
C ARG A 17 11.13 3.30 -21.37
N TRP A 18 12.08 2.33 -21.28
CA TRP A 18 13.01 1.75 -22.30
C TRP A 18 14.14 0.87 -21.67
N SER A 19 14.80 0.01 -22.46
CA SER A 19 15.75 -1.06 -22.05
C SER A 19 16.93 -1.26 -23.01
N LEU A 20 18.11 -1.69 -22.53
CA LEU A 20 19.06 -2.64 -23.18
C LEU A 20 20.19 -3.12 -22.20
N LEU A 21 20.71 -4.34 -22.45
CA LEU A 21 21.49 -5.29 -21.61
C LEU A 21 23.03 -5.01 -21.54
N GLU A 22 23.65 -4.96 -20.34
CA GLU A 22 24.69 -5.84 -19.70
C GLU A 22 26.15 -5.82 -20.23
N PRO A 23 27.20 -6.20 -19.44
CA PRO A 23 27.32 -6.55 -17.98
C PRO A 23 28.35 -5.64 -17.23
N ALA A 24 28.60 -5.60 -15.91
CA ALA A 24 28.56 -6.54 -14.79
C ALA A 24 28.30 -5.79 -13.43
N SER A 25 27.72 -6.50 -12.45
CA SER A 25 27.40 -6.23 -11.01
C SER A 25 27.78 -4.87 -10.34
N PRO A 26 26.98 -4.32 -9.38
CA PRO A 26 26.11 -5.01 -8.42
C PRO A 26 24.64 -4.48 -8.35
N LEU A 27 23.74 -5.33 -7.82
CA LEU A 27 22.35 -5.09 -7.43
C LEU A 27 21.50 -4.25 -8.40
N ARG A 28 20.90 -4.90 -9.41
CA ARG A 28 19.81 -4.32 -10.20
C ARG A 28 18.48 -5.04 -9.99
N PHE A 29 17.44 -4.24 -9.81
CA PHE A 29 16.04 -4.65 -9.84
C PHE A 29 15.63 -4.87 -11.30
N GLY A 30 15.31 -6.11 -11.66
CA GLY A 30 14.72 -6.45 -12.96
C GLY A 30 13.21 -6.19 -12.95
N LEU A 31 12.68 -5.63 -14.04
CA LEU A 31 11.26 -5.39 -14.24
C LEU A 31 10.86 -5.84 -15.65
N VAL A 32 9.93 -6.79 -15.72
CA VAL A 32 9.24 -7.21 -16.95
C VAL A 32 7.75 -7.07 -16.67
N SER A 33 7.01 -6.40 -17.55
CA SER A 33 5.55 -6.29 -17.46
C SER A 33 4.90 -6.76 -18.77
N ARG A 34 3.91 -7.66 -18.63
CA ARG A 34 2.84 -7.83 -19.62
C ARG A 34 1.76 -6.80 -19.32
N VAL A 35 1.27 -6.16 -20.38
CA VAL A 35 0.18 -5.19 -20.35
C VAL A 35 -1.14 -5.94 -20.55
N TYR A 36 -2.08 -5.78 -19.64
CA TYR A 36 -3.50 -5.87 -19.96
C TYR A 36 -4.07 -4.46 -19.85
N HIS A 37 -4.66 -4.00 -20.95
CA HIS A 37 -5.35 -2.74 -21.07
C HIS A 37 -6.85 -3.07 -20.99
N GLU A 38 -7.50 -2.83 -19.86
CA GLU A 38 -8.95 -2.66 -19.82
C GLU A 38 -9.28 -1.49 -18.89
N SER A 39 -9.99 -0.54 -19.50
CA SER A 39 -10.28 0.79 -18.98
C SER A 39 -11.33 0.74 -17.88
N PHE A 40 -10.96 1.12 -16.66
CA PHE A 40 -11.91 1.61 -15.65
C PHE A 40 -11.55 3.05 -15.30
N ALA A 41 -12.55 3.93 -15.32
CA ALA A 41 -12.41 5.36 -15.13
C ALA A 41 -11.95 5.72 -13.71
N PHE A 42 -10.64 5.72 -13.48
CA PHE A 42 -9.97 6.20 -12.27
C PHE A 42 -9.54 7.69 -12.39
N ASP A 43 -10.29 8.52 -13.11
CA ASP A 43 -9.88 9.90 -13.40
C ASP A 43 -9.87 10.85 -12.17
N LYS A 44 -10.47 10.45 -11.04
CA LYS A 44 -10.47 11.27 -9.81
C LYS A 44 -9.18 11.18 -8.97
N TRP A 45 -8.22 10.34 -9.34
CA TRP A 45 -6.92 10.22 -8.65
C TRP A 45 -5.87 11.21 -9.15
N ARG A 46 -6.15 11.98 -10.20
CA ARG A 46 -5.28 13.09 -10.58
C ARG A 46 -5.57 14.23 -9.63
N VAL A 47 -4.81 14.30 -8.54
CA VAL A 47 -4.51 15.61 -7.94
C VAL A 47 -4.11 16.51 -9.12
N PRO A 48 -4.81 17.62 -9.41
CA PRO A 48 -4.29 18.61 -10.33
C PRO A 48 -3.07 19.15 -9.63
N ASN A 49 -1.90 18.64 -9.99
CA ASN A 49 -0.65 19.06 -9.40
C ASN A 49 -0.08 20.14 -10.31
N PRO A 50 -0.27 21.45 -10.02
CA PRO A 50 0.33 22.53 -10.80
C PRO A 50 1.87 22.56 -10.68
N LEU A 51 2.48 21.64 -9.92
CA LEU A 51 3.92 21.44 -9.80
C LEU A 51 4.42 20.18 -10.53
N LEU A 52 3.61 19.54 -11.38
CA LEU A 52 3.99 18.34 -12.15
C LEU A 52 4.99 18.62 -13.30
N GLU A 53 5.85 19.61 -13.10
CA GLU A 53 6.99 19.94 -13.96
C GLU A 53 8.33 19.73 -13.21
N TYR A 54 8.30 19.34 -11.94
CA TYR A 54 9.51 19.15 -11.14
C TYR A 54 9.86 17.68 -10.94
N TYR A 55 10.99 17.30 -11.57
CA TYR A 55 11.83 16.10 -11.42
C TYR A 55 11.34 14.79 -12.07
N THR A 56 11.51 14.73 -13.39
CA THR A 56 11.49 13.50 -14.20
C THR A 56 12.82 12.73 -14.18
N SER A 57 13.76 13.04 -13.28
CA SER A 57 15.02 12.32 -13.25
C SER A 57 14.80 10.85 -12.83
N PRO A 58 15.45 9.89 -13.48
CA PRO A 58 15.36 8.49 -13.10
C PRO A 58 15.67 8.31 -11.61
N PRO A 59 15.02 7.38 -10.87
CA PRO A 59 15.33 7.14 -9.46
C PRO A 59 16.83 6.91 -9.20
N SER A 60 17.56 6.32 -10.17
CA SER A 60 19.01 6.13 -10.09
C SER A 60 19.82 7.43 -10.11
N GLU A 61 19.28 8.51 -10.69
CA GLU A 61 19.91 9.83 -10.72
C GLU A 61 19.53 10.66 -9.50
N LEU A 62 18.27 10.57 -9.05
CA LEU A 62 17.82 11.22 -7.81
C LEU A 62 18.51 10.64 -6.57
N LEU A 63 18.81 9.34 -6.59
CA LEU A 63 19.48 8.64 -5.48
C LEU A 63 21.02 8.62 -5.63
N ARG A 64 21.59 9.19 -6.69
CA ARG A 64 23.03 9.17 -6.94
C ARG A 64 23.84 9.98 -5.90
N PRO A 65 23.45 11.21 -5.53
CA PRO A 65 24.19 11.99 -4.53
C PRO A 65 24.22 11.35 -3.12
N PRO A 66 23.10 10.81 -2.58
CA PRO A 66 23.12 10.11 -1.29
C PRO A 66 23.98 8.84 -1.28
N LEU A 67 24.12 8.16 -2.42
CA LEU A 67 24.88 6.91 -2.49
C LEU A 67 26.40 7.08 -2.40
N ILE A 68 26.91 8.29 -2.62
CA ILE A 68 28.37 8.58 -2.61
C ILE A 68 28.86 8.85 -1.18
N ASN A 69 27.99 9.28 -0.27
CA ASN A 69 28.36 9.58 1.11
C ASN A 69 27.26 9.11 2.07
N ARG A 70 27.62 8.13 2.91
CA ARG A 70 26.74 7.52 3.91
C ARG A 70 26.12 8.55 4.87
N GLN A 71 26.78 9.66 5.13
CA GLN A 71 26.26 10.71 5.99
C GLN A 71 25.04 11.40 5.37
N PHE A 72 25.14 11.85 4.11
CA PHE A 72 23.99 12.42 3.39
C PHE A 72 22.85 11.42 3.29
N TYR A 73 23.17 10.14 3.06
CA TYR A 73 22.15 9.10 3.07
C TYR A 73 21.36 9.04 4.38
N LEU A 74 22.02 9.09 5.53
CA LEU A 74 21.37 9.06 6.85
C LEU A 74 20.61 10.36 7.14
N GLU A 75 21.14 11.50 6.71
CA GLU A 75 20.51 12.82 6.89
C GLU A 75 19.26 13.00 6.00
N ASP A 76 19.27 12.43 4.80
CA ASP A 76 18.18 12.56 3.82
C ASP A 76 17.05 11.55 4.07
N MET A 77 17.32 10.44 4.76
CA MET A 77 16.33 9.39 5.04
C MET A 77 15.06 9.91 5.74
N PRO A 78 15.15 10.68 6.85
CA PRO A 78 13.98 11.27 7.50
C PRO A 78 13.16 12.15 6.56
N VAL A 79 13.82 12.91 5.69
CA VAL A 79 13.14 13.77 4.72
C VAL A 79 12.44 12.91 3.69
N PHE A 80 13.15 12.00 3.03
CA PHE A 80 12.58 11.16 1.97
C PHE A 80 11.43 10.28 2.46
N PHE A 81 11.60 9.53 3.54
CA PHE A 81 10.52 8.66 4.03
C PHE A 81 9.45 9.44 4.81
N GLY A 82 9.81 10.60 5.35
CA GLY A 82 8.94 11.40 6.20
C GLY A 82 7.97 12.31 5.45
N THR A 83 8.37 12.83 4.28
CA THR A 83 7.53 13.74 3.50
C THR A 83 6.78 13.04 2.38
N ASN A 84 7.30 11.92 1.87
CA ASN A 84 6.68 11.24 0.73
C ASN A 84 5.48 10.37 1.13
N ASN A 85 4.50 10.33 0.22
CA ASN A 85 3.38 9.41 0.28
C ASN A 85 3.69 8.14 -0.53
N PHE A 86 3.73 6.99 0.13
CA PHE A 86 3.95 5.70 -0.54
C PHE A 86 2.62 5.11 -1.01
N TYR A 87 2.38 5.14 -2.33
CA TYR A 87 1.17 4.62 -2.95
C TYR A 87 1.32 3.17 -3.44
N PHE A 88 0.34 2.32 -3.12
CA PHE A 88 0.29 0.92 -3.55
C PHE A 88 -1.07 0.57 -4.15
N ASP A 89 -1.08 0.28 -5.45
CA ASP A 89 -2.25 -0.25 -6.18
C ASP A 89 -2.54 -1.71 -5.82
N VAL A 90 -1.50 -2.48 -5.49
CA VAL A 90 -1.61 -3.91 -5.15
C VAL A 90 -1.07 -4.15 -3.73
N PRO A 91 -1.88 -4.73 -2.81
CA PRO A 91 -1.44 -5.07 -1.45
C PRO A 91 -0.17 -5.96 -1.40
N SER A 92 0.02 -6.86 -2.37
CA SER A 92 1.24 -7.69 -2.50
C SER A 92 2.53 -6.88 -2.62
N THR A 93 2.47 -5.77 -3.34
CA THR A 93 3.61 -4.87 -3.51
C THR A 93 3.91 -4.15 -2.20
N MET A 94 2.87 -3.68 -1.50
CA MET A 94 3.02 -3.07 -0.18
C MET A 94 3.66 -4.04 0.81
N TYR A 95 3.16 -5.27 0.89
CA TYR A 95 3.73 -6.30 1.77
C TYR A 95 5.21 -6.55 1.48
N LYS A 96 5.57 -6.80 0.22
CA LYS A 96 6.96 -7.04 -0.18
C LYS A 96 7.86 -5.85 0.09
N PHE A 97 7.35 -4.62 -0.11
CA PHE A 97 8.06 -3.40 0.20
C PHE A 97 8.34 -3.32 1.71
N LEU A 98 7.30 -3.40 2.53
CA LEU A 98 7.41 -3.33 3.99
C LEU A 98 8.28 -4.45 4.59
N ALA A 99 8.28 -5.64 3.98
CA ALA A 99 9.11 -6.75 4.40
C ALA A 99 10.61 -6.56 4.08
N ARG A 100 10.94 -5.73 3.08
CA ARG A 100 12.32 -5.54 2.60
C ARG A 100 13.01 -4.30 3.17
N ILE A 101 12.25 -3.31 3.64
CA ILE A 101 12.83 -2.10 4.24
C ILE A 101 13.39 -2.39 5.63
N SER A 102 14.52 -1.77 5.98
CA SER A 102 15.12 -1.89 7.31
C SER A 102 14.23 -1.25 8.38
N THR A 103 14.36 -1.72 9.62
CA THR A 103 13.63 -1.18 10.78
C THR A 103 13.87 0.32 10.96
N GLU A 104 15.10 0.79 10.72
CA GLU A 104 15.44 2.22 10.75
C GLU A 104 14.61 3.02 9.73
N ARG A 105 14.49 2.54 8.48
CA ARG A 105 13.64 3.19 7.45
C ARG A 105 12.17 3.21 7.82
N LYS A 106 11.67 2.13 8.43
CA LYS A 106 10.26 2.03 8.89
C LYS A 106 9.88 3.13 9.86
N GLN A 107 10.81 3.62 10.68
CA GLN A 107 10.56 4.68 11.66
C GLN A 107 10.26 6.04 11.00
N HIS A 108 10.72 6.23 9.77
CA HIS A 108 10.55 7.48 9.05
C HIS A 108 9.31 7.50 8.15
N ILE A 109 8.67 6.36 7.86
CA ILE A 109 7.47 6.33 7.01
C ILE A 109 6.30 6.99 7.75
N ARG A 110 5.85 8.14 7.24
CA ARG A 110 4.73 8.90 7.84
C ARG A 110 3.40 8.71 7.12
N GLN A 111 3.42 8.45 5.81
CA GLN A 111 2.22 8.42 4.99
C GLN A 111 2.21 7.25 4.00
N ILE A 112 1.13 6.48 4.03
CA ILE A 112 0.87 5.39 3.09
C ILE A 112 -0.51 5.59 2.46
N SER A 113 -0.60 5.29 1.17
CA SER A 113 -1.86 5.19 0.44
C SER A 113 -1.94 3.83 -0.23
N PHE A 114 -3.08 3.14 -0.13
CA PHE A 114 -3.23 1.87 -0.85
C PHE A 114 -4.66 1.60 -1.28
N VAL A 115 -4.80 0.74 -2.28
CA VAL A 115 -6.10 0.29 -2.77
C VAL A 115 -6.45 -1.07 -2.17
N HIS A 116 -7.60 -1.14 -1.54
CA HIS A 116 -8.16 -2.33 -0.92
C HIS A 116 -9.15 -3.00 -1.88
N HIS A 117 -8.60 -3.71 -2.87
CA HIS A 117 -9.38 -4.42 -3.88
C HIS A 117 -9.90 -5.77 -3.39
N ASN A 118 -11.06 -6.18 -3.91
CA ASN A 118 -11.63 -7.52 -3.75
C ASN A 118 -10.95 -8.58 -4.65
N VAL A 119 -9.75 -8.30 -5.20
CA VAL A 119 -9.12 -9.24 -6.14
C VAL A 119 -8.52 -10.42 -5.37
N ILE A 120 -9.38 -11.42 -5.21
CA ILE A 120 -9.24 -12.67 -4.47
C ILE A 120 -8.09 -13.56 -4.97
N SER A 121 -7.47 -13.32 -6.12
CA SER A 121 -6.63 -14.35 -6.75
C SER A 121 -5.27 -14.60 -6.08
N ILE A 122 -4.82 -13.78 -5.12
CA ILE A 122 -3.53 -14.00 -4.41
C ILE A 122 -3.61 -13.69 -2.91
N TRP A 123 -4.62 -12.93 -2.46
CA TRP A 123 -4.68 -12.43 -1.09
C TRP A 123 -5.65 -13.21 -0.24
N THR A 124 -5.11 -14.23 0.44
CA THR A 124 -5.84 -14.94 1.49
C THR A 124 -6.09 -13.99 2.67
N PRO A 125 -7.13 -14.23 3.51
CA PRO A 125 -7.31 -13.49 4.75
C PRO A 125 -6.06 -13.47 5.65
N ALA A 126 -5.24 -14.53 5.58
CA ALA A 126 -3.96 -14.59 6.26
C ALA A 126 -2.94 -13.58 5.72
N ALA A 127 -2.89 -13.36 4.40
CA ALA A 127 -2.03 -12.34 3.79
C ALA A 127 -2.47 -10.93 4.19
N CYS A 128 -3.78 -10.64 4.20
CA CYS A 128 -4.34 -9.39 4.71
C CYS A 128 -3.89 -9.14 6.17
N ARG A 129 -4.02 -10.16 7.03
CA ARG A 129 -3.53 -10.09 8.41
C ARG A 129 -2.05 -9.78 8.52
N GLN A 130 -1.22 -10.47 7.73
CA GLN A 130 0.22 -10.25 7.74
C GLN A 130 0.59 -8.84 7.29
N LEU A 131 -0.10 -8.30 6.28
CA LEU A 131 0.09 -6.92 5.86
C LEU A 131 -0.28 -5.92 6.94
N HIS A 132 -1.42 -6.11 7.59
CA HIS A 132 -1.86 -5.18 8.63
C HIS A 132 -0.94 -5.22 9.85
N ARG A 133 -0.39 -6.39 10.20
CA ARG A 133 0.72 -6.48 11.16
C ARG A 133 1.97 -5.70 10.73
N GLN A 134 2.31 -5.71 9.43
CA GLN A 134 3.42 -4.89 8.92
C GLN A 134 3.10 -3.40 9.02
N LEU A 135 1.88 -2.96 8.75
CA LEU A 135 1.46 -1.57 8.94
C LEU A 135 1.52 -1.16 10.41
N GLN A 136 1.04 -2.01 11.33
CA GLN A 136 1.14 -1.81 12.78
C GLN A 136 2.60 -1.70 13.25
N SER A 137 3.54 -2.35 12.55
CA SER A 137 4.98 -2.27 12.85
C SER A 137 5.65 -0.96 12.42
N LEU A 138 4.92 -0.01 11.84
CA LEU A 138 5.43 1.28 11.43
C LEU A 138 5.21 2.32 12.55
N PRO A 139 6.15 2.52 13.47
CA PRO A 139 5.95 3.45 14.59
C PRO A 139 5.83 4.89 14.12
N GLY A 140 6.28 5.17 12.89
CA GLY A 140 6.24 6.49 12.30
C GLY A 140 4.92 6.84 11.63
N LEU A 141 4.07 5.86 11.31
CA LEU A 141 2.92 6.06 10.45
C LEU A 141 1.90 6.98 11.12
N ARG A 142 1.58 8.11 10.46
CA ARG A 142 0.62 9.11 10.93
C ARG A 142 -0.58 9.25 10.02
N ARG A 143 -0.40 9.07 8.71
CA ARG A 143 -1.46 9.28 7.72
C ARG A 143 -1.68 8.02 6.90
N LEU A 144 -2.92 7.58 6.83
CA LEU A 144 -3.32 6.42 6.05
C LEU A 144 -4.45 6.80 5.09
N ASN A 145 -4.23 6.61 3.79
CA ASN A 145 -5.25 6.83 2.77
C ASN A 145 -5.66 5.47 2.19
N ILE A 146 -6.93 5.11 2.33
CA ILE A 146 -7.44 3.80 1.92
C ILE A 146 -8.46 4.00 0.82
N SER A 147 -8.20 3.44 -0.35
CA SER A 147 -9.18 3.40 -1.43
C SER A 147 -9.95 2.09 -1.36
N ILE A 148 -11.26 2.17 -1.18
CA ILE A 148 -12.15 1.01 -1.12
C ILE A 148 -13.30 1.24 -2.10
N ASP A 149 -13.64 0.21 -2.85
CA ASP A 149 -14.87 0.17 -3.63
C ASP A 149 -15.78 -0.90 -3.03
N GLU A 150 -16.72 -0.50 -2.17
CA GLU A 150 -17.66 -1.41 -1.50
C GLU A 150 -18.50 -2.18 -2.50
N GLN A 151 -18.83 -1.58 -3.65
CA GLN A 151 -19.58 -2.30 -4.67
C GLN A 151 -18.75 -3.44 -5.23
N ASP A 152 -17.44 -3.26 -5.43
CA ASP A 152 -16.55 -4.35 -5.85
C ASP A 152 -16.59 -5.53 -4.86
N TRP A 153 -16.76 -5.27 -3.57
CA TRP A 153 -16.89 -6.30 -2.54
C TRP A 153 -18.29 -6.94 -2.47
N LEU A 154 -19.35 -6.18 -2.71
CA LEU A 154 -20.74 -6.62 -2.53
C LEU A 154 -21.38 -7.21 -3.80
N THR A 155 -20.84 -6.91 -5.00
CA THR A 155 -21.52 -7.25 -6.25
C THR A 155 -21.37 -8.73 -6.61
N LYS A 156 -22.50 -9.40 -6.87
CA LYS A 156 -22.57 -10.81 -7.30
C LYS A 156 -21.78 -11.10 -8.59
N VAL A 157 -21.58 -10.11 -9.45
CA VAL A 157 -20.80 -10.26 -10.70
C VAL A 157 -19.35 -10.68 -10.42
N ASN A 158 -18.77 -10.21 -9.31
CA ASN A 158 -17.46 -10.66 -8.89
C ASN A 158 -17.48 -12.08 -8.32
N LYS A 159 -18.61 -12.56 -7.78
CA LYS A 159 -18.75 -13.94 -7.33
C LYS A 159 -18.46 -14.91 -8.46
N GLU A 160 -19.07 -14.74 -9.63
CA GLU A 160 -18.86 -15.62 -10.77
C GLU A 160 -17.44 -15.53 -11.34
N ARG A 161 -16.89 -14.31 -11.45
CA ARG A 161 -15.50 -14.10 -11.92
C ARG A 161 -14.49 -14.76 -10.98
N ASN A 162 -14.70 -14.62 -9.68
CA ASN A 162 -13.84 -15.17 -8.63
C ASN A 162 -14.01 -16.69 -8.51
N GLU A 163 -15.23 -17.23 -8.65
CA GLU A 163 -15.50 -18.68 -8.70
C GLU A 163 -14.76 -19.33 -9.87
N ARG A 164 -14.79 -18.71 -11.06
CA ARG A 164 -14.04 -19.18 -12.23
C ARG A 164 -12.53 -19.15 -12.04
N GLN A 165 -11.99 -18.11 -11.39
CA GLN A 165 -10.55 -18.05 -11.10
C GLN A 165 -10.15 -19.08 -10.05
N ARG A 166 -10.96 -19.30 -9.02
CA ARG A 166 -10.66 -20.26 -7.94
C ARG A 166 -10.79 -21.71 -8.35
N ALA A 167 -11.75 -22.04 -9.22
CA ALA A 167 -11.82 -23.36 -9.84
C ALA A 167 -10.50 -23.71 -10.55
N ARG A 168 -9.74 -22.72 -11.03
CA ARG A 168 -8.41 -22.91 -11.61
C ARG A 168 -7.29 -23.03 -10.56
N CYS A 169 -7.48 -22.48 -9.36
CA CYS A 169 -6.48 -22.46 -8.28
C CYS A 169 -6.74 -23.51 -7.17
N GLY A 170 -7.86 -24.22 -7.19
CA GLY A 170 -8.22 -25.22 -6.16
C GLY A 170 -8.71 -24.63 -4.84
N GLU A 171 -9.19 -23.38 -4.83
CA GLU A 171 -9.70 -22.73 -3.61
C GLU A 171 -11.22 -22.90 -3.46
N GLY A 172 -11.70 -23.00 -2.21
CA GLY A 172 -13.11 -23.22 -1.87
C GLY A 172 -14.07 -22.06 -2.23
N PRO A 173 -15.38 -22.24 -1.99
CA PRO A 173 -16.42 -21.28 -2.37
C PRO A 173 -16.21 -19.91 -1.72
N ILE A 174 -16.71 -18.86 -2.39
CA ILE A 174 -16.62 -17.49 -1.88
C ILE A 174 -17.71 -17.30 -0.84
N GLU A 175 -17.30 -17.07 0.40
CA GLU A 175 -18.19 -16.47 1.38
C GLU A 175 -18.43 -15.02 0.96
N MET A 176 -19.67 -14.72 0.55
CA MET A 176 -20.07 -13.33 0.40
C MET A 176 -20.08 -12.71 1.79
N TYR A 177 -19.34 -11.63 1.96
CA TYR A 177 -19.38 -10.87 3.20
C TYR A 177 -20.69 -10.10 3.24
N THR A 178 -21.69 -10.64 3.94
CA THR A 178 -22.97 -9.96 4.22
C THR A 178 -22.78 -8.74 5.11
N GLU A 179 -21.73 -8.74 5.92
CA GLU A 179 -21.36 -7.65 6.81
C GLU A 179 -19.97 -7.11 6.46
N LEU A 180 -19.84 -5.78 6.43
CA LEU A 180 -18.57 -5.09 6.18
C LEU A 180 -17.46 -5.49 7.18
N THR A 181 -17.86 -5.82 8.41
CA THR A 181 -16.97 -6.29 9.49
C THR A 181 -16.25 -7.59 9.14
N ASN A 182 -16.82 -8.40 8.24
CA ASN A 182 -16.24 -9.67 7.84
C ASN A 182 -15.30 -9.54 6.63
N MET A 183 -15.22 -8.36 6.00
CA MET A 183 -14.27 -8.13 4.92
C MET A 183 -12.82 -8.36 5.42
N PRO A 184 -11.97 -9.06 4.63
CA PRO A 184 -10.62 -9.41 5.03
C PRO A 184 -9.80 -8.18 5.35
N GLY A 185 -9.27 -8.11 6.57
CA GLY A 185 -8.40 -7.01 6.96
C GLY A 185 -9.13 -5.83 7.60
N ILE A 186 -10.46 -5.69 7.48
CA ILE A 186 -11.19 -4.56 8.10
C ILE A 186 -11.05 -4.58 9.63
N LYS A 187 -11.13 -5.75 10.27
CA LYS A 187 -10.92 -5.89 11.72
C LYS A 187 -9.54 -5.41 12.14
N GLU A 188 -8.52 -5.83 11.40
CA GLU A 188 -7.14 -5.47 11.68
C GLU A 188 -6.83 -3.99 11.35
N LEU A 189 -7.56 -3.38 10.41
CA LEU A 189 -7.52 -1.93 10.17
C LEU A 189 -8.14 -1.14 11.33
N MET A 190 -9.22 -1.64 11.94
CA MET A 190 -9.81 -1.01 13.13
C MET A 190 -8.83 -1.02 14.32
N GLU A 191 -7.94 -2.01 14.38
CA GLU A 191 -6.91 -2.13 15.41
C GLU A 191 -5.69 -1.22 15.18
N LEU A 192 -5.58 -0.55 14.02
CA LEU A 192 -4.49 0.40 13.78
C LEU A 192 -4.64 1.62 14.68
N GLY A 193 -3.69 1.78 15.61
CA GLY A 193 -3.58 2.95 16.47
C GLY A 193 -2.45 3.90 16.06
N GLY A 194 -2.42 5.09 16.65
CA GLY A 194 -1.31 6.05 16.50
C GLY A 194 -1.30 6.83 15.18
N LEU A 195 -2.38 6.74 14.40
CA LEU A 195 -2.61 7.56 13.22
C LEU A 195 -3.18 8.93 13.65
N ASP A 196 -2.77 9.99 12.97
CA ASP A 196 -3.32 11.33 13.12
C ASP A 196 -4.49 11.54 12.14
N GLU A 197 -4.43 10.92 10.96
CA GLU A 197 -5.39 11.12 9.89
C GLU A 197 -5.65 9.81 9.12
N VAL A 198 -6.92 9.51 8.89
CA VAL A 198 -7.36 8.39 8.07
C VAL A 198 -8.35 8.88 7.03
N ASN A 199 -7.94 8.83 5.76
CA ASN A 199 -8.76 9.25 4.64
C ASN A 199 -9.25 8.05 3.86
N PHE A 200 -10.53 8.11 3.48
CA PHE A 200 -11.19 7.09 2.69
C PHE A 200 -11.50 7.64 1.31
N HIS A 201 -11.29 6.83 0.29
CA HIS A 201 -11.53 7.18 -1.10
C HIS A 201 -12.31 6.07 -1.80
N GLY A 202 -13.11 6.44 -2.79
CA GLY A 202 -13.93 5.51 -3.56
C GLY A 202 -15.37 5.46 -3.06
N ASN A 203 -16.06 4.38 -3.40
CA ASN A 203 -17.44 4.15 -2.97
C ASN A 203 -17.42 3.37 -1.66
N CYS A 204 -17.19 4.07 -0.54
CA CYS A 204 -16.91 3.42 0.74
C CYS A 204 -17.58 4.06 1.96
N ALA A 205 -18.78 4.61 1.78
CA ALA A 205 -19.44 5.41 2.82
C ALA A 205 -19.70 4.61 4.11
N ALA A 206 -20.08 3.33 4.00
CA ALA A 206 -20.44 2.53 5.16
C ALA A 206 -19.20 2.04 5.93
N THR A 207 -18.14 1.69 5.20
CA THR A 207 -16.82 1.29 5.71
C THR A 207 -16.11 2.47 6.34
N GLU A 208 -16.20 3.64 5.73
CA GLU A 208 -15.69 4.89 6.29
C GLU A 208 -16.36 5.20 7.63
N GLN A 209 -17.69 5.12 7.71
CA GLN A 209 -18.42 5.33 8.98
C GLN A 209 -18.00 4.31 10.05
N LEU A 210 -17.90 3.03 9.68
CA LEU A 210 -17.48 1.96 10.57
C LEU A 210 -16.05 2.18 11.08
N LEU A 211 -15.10 2.48 10.20
CA LEU A 211 -13.69 2.63 10.56
C LEU A 211 -13.46 3.94 11.32
N LYS A 212 -14.02 5.07 10.89
CA LYS A 212 -13.88 6.35 11.60
C LYS A 212 -14.42 6.27 13.02
N SER A 213 -15.57 5.62 13.22
CA SER A 213 -16.17 5.51 14.55
C SER A 213 -15.33 4.69 15.53
N ASN A 214 -14.58 3.68 15.06
CA ASN A 214 -13.72 2.85 15.92
C ASN A 214 -12.31 3.43 16.07
N MET A 215 -11.70 3.85 14.96
CA MET A 215 -10.31 4.34 14.96
C MET A 215 -10.18 5.67 15.71
N LEU A 216 -11.10 6.63 15.50
CA LEU A 216 -11.04 7.94 16.15
C LEU A 216 -11.35 7.88 17.65
N LYS A 217 -12.26 6.99 18.07
CA LYS A 217 -12.52 6.77 19.51
C LYS A 217 -11.25 6.32 20.23
N SER A 218 -10.52 5.38 19.64
CA SER A 218 -9.25 4.91 20.20
C SER A 218 -8.20 6.04 20.32
N MET A 219 -8.23 7.03 19.42
CA MET A 219 -7.34 8.19 19.50
C MET A 219 -7.72 9.14 20.63
N ALA A 220 -9.01 9.45 20.76
CA ALA A 220 -9.52 10.35 21.78
C ALA A 220 -9.29 9.79 23.20
N GLU A 221 -9.57 8.50 23.39
CA GLU A 221 -9.36 7.81 24.67
C GLU A 221 -7.88 7.78 25.06
N LYS A 222 -6.98 7.44 24.13
CA LYS A 222 -5.53 7.44 24.38
C LYS A 222 -4.99 8.83 24.67
N LYS A 223 -5.52 9.87 24.00
CA LYS A 223 -5.13 11.26 24.26
C LYS A 223 -5.59 11.73 25.63
N ALA A 224 -6.81 11.36 26.05
CA ALA A 224 -7.33 11.65 27.38
C ALA A 224 -6.53 10.91 28.48
N GLU A 225 -6.18 9.64 28.24
CA GLU A 225 -5.38 8.86 29.19
C GLU A 225 -3.95 9.42 29.33
N ALA A 226 -3.34 9.88 28.23
CA ALA A 226 -2.03 10.53 28.28
C ALA A 226 -2.07 11.84 29.07
N ALA A 227 -3.12 12.67 28.89
CA ALA A 227 -3.28 13.93 29.60
C ALA A 227 -3.52 13.76 31.11
N ASN A 228 -4.14 12.66 31.55
CA ASN A 228 -4.36 12.39 32.98
C ASN A 228 -3.12 11.87 33.73
N ARG A 229 -2.02 11.55 33.02
CA ARG A 229 -0.77 11.07 33.63
C ARG A 229 0.25 12.19 33.87
N GLU A 230 -0.01 13.38 33.33
CA GLU A 230 0.78 14.60 33.53
C GLU A 230 0.23 15.43 34.70
#